data_AF-A0A2T0W3M5-F1
#
_entry.id   AF-A0A2T0W3M5-F1
#
_cell.length_a   1.000
_cell.length_b   1.000
_cell.length_c   1.000
_cell.angle_alpha   90.00
_cell.angle_beta   90.00
_cell.angle_gamma   90.00
#
_symmetry.space_group_name_H-M   'P 1'
#
loop_
_entity.id
_entity.type
_entity.pdbx_description
1 polymer ?
#
loop_
_entity_poly.entity_id
_entity_poly.type
_entity_poly.pdbx_seq_one_letter_code
_entity_poly.pdbx_strand_id
1 'polypeptide(L)' 'MSLFHGITVYEVSMALLMVGFAERLLLAYAPIEMVGPNGWLIKGDVEE' A
#
# COMPACT_ATOMS: atom_id res chain seq x y z
N MET A 1 -16.41 24.08 3.45
CA MET A 1 -15.68 23.64 2.23
C MET A 1 -15.75 22.12 2.18
N SER A 2 -16.07 21.54 1.02
CA SER A 2 -16.14 20.09 0.85
C SER A 2 -14.72 19.50 0.80
N LEU A 3 -14.43 18.55 1.70
CA LEU A 3 -13.13 17.86 1.84
C LEU A 3 -12.64 17.21 0.53
N PHE A 4 -13.56 16.85 -0.36
CA PHE A 4 -13.26 16.10 -1.58
C PHE A 4 -13.21 16.98 -2.84
N HIS A 5 -13.46 18.28 -2.72
CA HIS A 5 -13.53 19.16 -3.89
C HIS A 5 -12.17 19.65 -4.40
N GLY A 6 -11.10 19.34 -3.66
CA GLY A 6 -9.72 19.69 -4.02
C GLY A 6 -8.86 18.51 -4.48
N ILE A 7 -9.37 17.28 -4.47
CA ILE A 7 -8.58 16.09 -4.80
C ILE A 7 -8.62 15.85 -6.31
N THR A 8 -7.48 16.06 -6.95
CA THR A 8 -7.25 15.83 -8.37
C THR A 8 -6.90 14.37 -8.65
N VAL A 9 -7.13 13.91 -9.88
CA VAL A 9 -6.72 12.56 -10.35
C VAL A 9 -5.22 12.35 -10.18
N TYR A 10 -4.43 13.41 -10.36
CA TYR A 10 -2.99 13.39 -10.17
C TYR A 10 -2.60 13.08 -8.72
N GLU A 11 -3.23 13.74 -7.74
CA GLU A 11 -2.95 13.51 -6.32
C GLU A 11 -3.31 12.09 -5.91
N VAL A 12 -4.44 11.57 -6.37
CA VAL A 12 -4.83 10.16 -6.13
C VAL A 12 -3.79 9.20 -6.74
N SER A 13 -3.36 9.49 -7.96
CA SER A 13 -2.39 8.66 -8.67
C SER A 13 -1.02 8.67 -7.98
N MET A 14 -0.55 9.84 -7.53
CA MET A 14 0.69 9.95 -6.73
C MET A 14 0.59 9.25 -5.39
N ALA A 15 -0.55 9.35 -4.70
CA ALA A 15 -0.79 8.65 -3.45
C ALA A 15 -0.70 7.13 -3.64
N LEU A 16 -1.37 6.58 -4.67
CA LEU A 16 -1.32 5.15 -4.98
C LEU A 16 0.09 4.67 -5.32
N LEU A 17 0.84 5.43 -6.11
CA LEU A 17 2.23 5.11 -6.42
C LEU A 17 3.11 5.12 -5.16
N MET A 18 2.97 6.13 -4.33
CA MET A 18 3.76 6.27 -3.10
C MET A 18 3.46 5.12 -2.12
N VAL A 19 2.19 4.76 -1.97
CA VAL A 19 1.76 3.61 -1.16
C VAL A 19 2.36 2.32 -1.71
N GLY A 20 2.28 2.09 -3.03
CA GLY A 20 2.85 0.88 -3.64
C GLY A 20 4.38 0.78 -3.48
N PHE A 21 5.11 1.91 -3.54
CA PHE A 21 6.54 1.93 -3.24
C PHE A 21 6.83 1.67 -1.76
N ALA A 22 6.05 2.25 -0.86
CA ALA A 22 6.18 2.02 0.57
C ALA A 22 5.91 0.55 0.92
N GLU A 23 4.88 -0.06 0.35
CA GLU A 23 4.61 -1.50 0.50
C GLU A 23 5.76 -2.35 -0.02
N ARG A 24 6.30 -2.06 -1.21
CA ARG A 24 7.47 -2.78 -1.74
C ARG A 24 8.69 -2.68 -0.83
N LEU A 25 8.95 -1.50 -0.27
CA LEU A 25 10.05 -1.30 0.69
C LEU A 25 9.81 -2.09 1.97
N LEU A 26 8.61 -1.99 2.56
CA LEU A 26 8.27 -2.72 3.78
C LEU A 26 8.37 -4.23 3.57
N LEU A 27 7.88 -4.75 2.45
CA LEU A 27 7.93 -6.17 2.12
C LEU A 27 9.35 -6.67 1.84
N ALA A 28 10.27 -5.81 1.38
CA ALA A 28 11.67 -6.18 1.19
C ALA A 28 12.40 -6.45 2.53
N TYR A 29 11.92 -5.88 3.63
CA TYR A 29 12.49 -6.05 4.98
C TYR A 29 11.61 -6.89 5.90
N ALA A 30 10.39 -7.23 5.49
CA ALA A 30 9.49 -8.08 6.26
C ALA A 30 9.92 -9.56 6.20
N PRO A 31 9.74 -10.33 7.30
CA PRO A 31 9.99 -11.77 7.30
C PRO A 31 9.06 -12.47 6.30
N ILE A 32 9.57 -13.48 5.60
CA ILE A 32 8.88 -14.13 4.47
C ILE A 32 7.53 -14.77 4.85
N GLU A 33 7.35 -15.08 6.13
CA GLU A 33 6.11 -15.61 6.71
C GLU A 33 4.97 -14.59 6.70
N MET A 34 5.31 -13.29 6.75
CA MET A 34 4.39 -12.15 6.72
C MET A 34 4.22 -11.56 5.31
N VAL A 35 4.81 -12.19 4.29
CA VAL A 35 4.79 -11.70 2.91
C VAL A 35 3.96 -12.66 2.06
N GLY A 36 2.94 -12.13 1.38
CA GLY A 36 2.12 -12.90 0.46
C GLY A 36 2.90 -13.41 -0.77
N PRO A 37 2.31 -14.31 -1.57
CA PRO A 37 2.99 -14.93 -2.71
C PRO A 37 3.58 -13.86 -3.65
N ASN A 38 4.84 -14.06 -4.06
CA ASN A 38 5.63 -13.15 -4.90
C ASN A 38 5.94 -11.76 -4.30
N GLY A 39 5.98 -11.60 -2.97
CA GLY A 39 6.37 -10.31 -2.39
C GLY A 39 5.26 -9.27 -2.44
N TRP A 40 4.01 -9.72 -2.51
CA TRP A 40 2.83 -8.88 -2.66
C TRP A 40 1.87 -9.17 -1.50
N LEU A 41 1.50 -8.10 -0.79
CA LEU A 41 0.77 -8.05 0.48
C LEU A 41 1.57 -8.39 1.74
N ILE A 42 1.43 -7.50 2.73
CA ILE A 42 1.65 -7.84 4.14
C ILE A 42 0.50 -8.77 4.49
N LYS A 43 0.83 -10.02 4.80
CA LYS A 43 -0.11 -11.02 5.29
C LYS A 43 -0.57 -10.51 6.66
N GLY A 44 -1.67 -9.78 6.69
CA GLY A 44 -2.35 -9.50 7.95
C GLY A 44 -2.80 -10.83 8.53
N ASP A 45 -2.66 -11.00 9.85
CA ASP A 45 -3.45 -12.00 10.59
C ASP A 45 -4.92 -11.61 10.41
N VAL A 46 -5.52 -12.03 9.31
CA VAL A 46 -6.95 -11.94 9.10
C VAL A 46 -7.50 -13.25 9.65
N GLU A 47 -7.95 -13.21 10.91
CA GLU A 47 -8.87 -14.23 11.41
C GLU A 47 -10.11 -14.17 10.51
N GLU A 48 -10.28 -15.20 9.65
CA GLU A 48 -11.50 -15.42 8.87
C GLU A 48 -12.71 -15.68 9.78
#